data_AF-A0A8T4XE08-F1
#
_entry.id   AF-A0A8T4XE08-F1
#
_cell.length_a   1.000
_cell.length_b   1.000
_cell.length_c   1.000
_cell.angle_alpha   90.00
_cell.angle_beta   90.00
_cell.angle_gamma   90.00
#
_symmetry.space_group_name_H-M   'P 1'
#
loop_
_entity.id
_entity.type
_entity.pdbx_description
1 polymer ?
#
loop_
_entity_poly.entity_id
_entity_poly.type
_entity_poly.pdbx_seq_one_letter_code
_entity_poly.pdbx_strand_id
1 'polypeptide(L)'
;MIYSKHYIKYLKDWDALESISVEKCSLRSGAGIRRSEFYPVSDIYFSQYLLIREYLAGKRGAARPWGVNCKSCARYIGEKCVGCPATTDYEGSL
;
A
#
# COMPACT_ATOMS: atom_id res chain seq x y z
N MET A 1 -18.57 -18.18 -8.72
CA MET A 1 -17.62 -17.43 -9.57
C MET A 1 -16.44 -17.02 -8.70
N ILE A 2 -15.27 -17.65 -8.89
CA ILE A 2 -14.05 -17.33 -8.13
C ILE A 2 -13.33 -16.24 -8.90
N TYR A 3 -13.16 -15.06 -8.29
CA TYR A 3 -12.42 -13.96 -8.89
C TYR A 3 -11.05 -13.85 -8.25
N SER A 4 -10.00 -13.84 -9.07
CA SER A 4 -8.65 -13.48 -8.64
C SER A 4 -8.46 -11.98 -8.84
N LYS A 5 -8.04 -11.25 -7.80
CA LYS A 5 -7.66 -9.83 -7.89
C LYS A 5 -6.16 -9.72 -7.71
N HIS A 6 -5.50 -9.05 -8.65
CA HIS A 6 -4.07 -8.81 -8.62
C HIS A 6 -3.82 -7.33 -8.30
N TYR A 7 -2.87 -7.06 -7.41
CA TYR A 7 -2.49 -5.72 -6.98
C TYR A 7 -0.99 -5.57 -7.12
N ILE A 8 -0.55 -4.48 -7.74
CA ILE A 8 0.86 -4.07 -7.76
C ILE A 8 0.98 -2.91 -6.78
N LYS A 9 1.89 -3.03 -5.81
CA LYS A 9 2.19 -1.98 -4.85
C LYS A 9 3.68 -1.69 -4.88
N TYR A 10 4.01 -0.42 -5.04
CA TYR A 10 5.36 0.07 -4.89
C TYR A 10 5.57 0.43 -3.42
N LEU A 11 6.66 -0.07 -2.86
CA LEU A 11 6.99 0.07 -1.45
C LEU A 11 8.41 0.61 -1.35
N LYS A 12 8.62 1.52 -0.42
CA LYS A 12 9.90 2.18 -0.23
C LYS A 12 10.93 1.28 0.46
N ASP A 13 10.45 0.49 1.43
CA ASP A 13 11.29 -0.28 2.35
C ASP A 13 10.54 -1.51 2.89
N TRP A 14 11.27 -2.34 3.64
CA TRP A 14 10.74 -3.57 4.24
C TRP A 14 9.70 -3.32 5.33
N ASP A 15 9.79 -2.21 6.07
CA ASP A 15 8.79 -1.88 7.10
C ASP A 15 7.44 -1.54 6.48
N ALA A 16 7.44 -0.89 5.31
CA ALA A 16 6.25 -0.66 4.51
C ALA A 16 5.66 -1.98 3.96
N LEU A 17 6.50 -2.93 3.54
CA LEU A 17 6.06 -4.26 3.12
C LEU A 17 5.42 -5.05 4.27
N GLU A 18 6.04 -5.05 5.44
CA GLU A 18 5.49 -5.72 6.62
C GLU A 18 4.15 -5.10 7.03
N SER A 19 4.08 -3.76 7.05
CA SER A 19 2.85 -3.04 7.36
C SER A 19 1.71 -3.39 6.40
N ILE A 20 1.98 -3.56 5.11
CA ILE A 20 0.95 -3.86 4.10
C ILE A 20 0.63 -5.35 3.96
N SER A 21 1.31 -6.22 4.71
CA SER A 21 1.10 -7.66 4.70
C SER A 21 0.43 -8.16 5.98
N VAL A 22 0.74 -7.55 7.13
CA VAL A 22 0.29 -8.00 8.45
C VAL A 22 -0.83 -7.13 9.05
N GLU A 23 -0.81 -5.81 8.83
CA GLU A 23 -1.77 -4.91 9.48
C GLU A 23 -3.15 -4.88 8.81
N LYS A 24 -4.07 -4.06 9.34
CA LYS A 24 -5.41 -3.82 8.75
C LYS A 24 -5.37 -3.30 7.30
N CYS A 25 -4.25 -2.75 6.86
CA CYS A 25 -4.01 -2.34 5.47
C CYS A 25 -3.62 -3.51 4.56
N SER A 26 -3.50 -4.71 5.12
CA SER A 26 -3.24 -5.94 4.40
C SER A 26 -4.34 -6.24 3.41
N LEU A 27 -3.94 -6.75 2.24
CA LEU A 27 -4.88 -7.31 1.27
C LEU A 27 -5.77 -8.37 1.92
N ARG A 28 -5.29 -9.08 2.95
CA ARG A 28 -6.07 -10.06 3.71
C ARG A 28 -7.27 -9.48 4.43
N SER A 29 -7.22 -8.20 4.80
CA SER A 29 -8.31 -7.52 5.51
C SER A 29 -9.44 -7.08 4.57
N GLY A 30 -9.27 -7.23 3.26
CA GLY A 30 -10.32 -6.93 2.28
C GLY A 30 -11.46 -7.94 2.36
N ALA A 31 -12.70 -7.42 2.34
CA ALA A 31 -13.90 -8.25 2.39
C ALA A 31 -13.89 -9.29 1.24
N GLY A 32 -14.13 -10.56 1.60
CA GLY A 32 -14.17 -11.68 0.66
C GLY A 32 -12.81 -12.28 0.28
N ILE A 33 -11.70 -11.76 0.78
CA ILE A 33 -10.36 -12.32 0.53
C ILE A 33 -10.10 -13.47 1.51
N ARG A 34 -10.10 -14.70 0.99
CA ARG A 34 -9.81 -15.91 1.77
C ARG A 34 -8.33 -16.32 1.75
N ARG A 35 -7.61 -15.92 0.70
CA ARG A 35 -6.20 -16.22 0.49
C ARG A 35 -5.55 -15.03 -0.21
N SER A 36 -4.36 -14.67 0.25
CA SER A 36 -3.49 -13.68 -0.39
C SER A 36 -2.09 -14.24 -0.46
N GLU A 37 -1.41 -13.99 -1.56
CA GLU A 37 -0.02 -14.38 -1.79
C GLU A 37 0.78 -13.14 -2.13
N PHE A 38 1.96 -13.02 -1.53
CA PHE A 38 2.87 -11.92 -1.75
C PHE A 38 4.09 -12.46 -2.48
N TYR A 39 4.35 -11.94 -3.67
CA TYR A 39 5.50 -12.30 -4.50
C TYR A 39 6.44 -11.09 -4.52
N PRO A 40 7.40 -10.99 -3.58
CA PRO A 40 8.39 -9.92 -3.62
C PRO A 40 9.22 -10.07 -4.90
N VAL A 41 9.28 -9.00 -5.68
CA VAL A 41 10.10 -8.96 -6.90
C VAL A 41 11.47 -8.40 -6.49
N SER A 42 12.46 -9.27 -6.40
CA SER A 42 13.82 -8.95 -5.92
C SER A 42 14.64 -8.17 -6.95
N ASP A 43 14.45 -8.49 -8.24
CA ASP A 43 15.13 -7.84 -9.36
C ASP A 43 14.10 -7.14 -10.25
N ILE A 44 14.28 -5.83 -10.43
CA ILE A 44 13.43 -5.03 -11.32
C ILE A 44 13.99 -5.17 -12.73
N TYR A 45 13.35 -5.97 -13.58
CA TYR A 45 13.58 -5.86 -15.03
C TYR A 45 12.97 -4.53 -15.48
N PHE A 46 13.78 -3.48 -15.49
CA PHE A 46 13.33 -2.12 -15.77
C PHE A 46 12.95 -2.01 -17.25
N SER A 47 11.65 -2.12 -17.55
CA SER A 47 11.12 -1.68 -18.84
C SER A 47 11.09 -0.15 -18.83
N GLN A 48 11.81 0.49 -19.75
CA GLN A 48 11.99 1.95 -19.84
C GLN A 48 10.69 2.76 -20.05
N TYR A 49 9.51 2.12 -20.05
CA TYR A 49 8.24 2.73 -20.43
C TYR A 49 7.22 2.87 -19.31
N LEU A 50 7.58 2.65 -18.04
CA LEU A 50 6.70 2.98 -16.92
C LEU A 50 6.82 4.48 -16.60
N LEU A 51 6.16 5.30 -17.41
CA LEU A 51 5.93 6.72 -17.13
C LEU A 51 4.99 6.85 -15.92
N ILE A 52 5.56 6.76 -14.71
CA ILE A 52 4.85 7.10 -13.49
C ILE A 52 4.65 8.62 -13.51
N ARG A 53 3.41 9.05 -13.73
CA ARG A 53 3.04 10.47 -13.70
C ARG A 53 2.97 10.93 -12.25
N GLU A 54 4.11 11.17 -11.62
CA GLU A 54 4.23 11.59 -10.21
C GLU A 54 3.35 12.81 -9.89
N TYR A 55 3.21 13.74 -10.83
CA TYR A 55 2.34 14.93 -10.69
C TYR A 55 0.83 14.60 -10.56
N LEU A 56 0.39 13.39 -10.94
CA LEU A 56 -0.99 12.92 -10.72
C LEU A 56 -1.20 12.35 -9.31
N ALA A 57 -0.14 12.12 -8.54
CA ALA A 57 -0.22 11.67 -7.14
C ALA A 57 -0.75 12.76 -6.18
N GLY A 58 -0.96 13.99 -6.66
CA GLY A 58 -1.36 15.14 -5.85
C GLY A 58 -2.80 15.14 -5.32
N LYS A 59 -3.67 14.21 -5.76
CA LYS A 59 -5.04 14.13 -5.23
C LYS A 59 -5.10 13.22 -4.02
N ARG A 60 -4.72 13.76 -2.85
CA ARG A 60 -4.93 13.12 -1.55
C ARG A 60 -6.40 13.29 -1.14
N GLY A 61 -7.12 12.18 -1.05
CA GLY A 61 -8.50 12.17 -0.58
C GLY A 61 -8.58 11.84 0.91
N ALA A 62 -9.68 12.23 1.56
CA ALA A 62 -10.00 11.73 2.90
C ALA A 62 -10.44 10.25 2.88
N ALA A 63 -10.83 9.74 1.71
CA ALA A 63 -11.28 8.37 1.53
C ALA A 63 -10.11 7.39 1.59
N ARG A 64 -10.12 6.52 2.61
CA ARG A 64 -9.05 5.55 2.84
C ARG A 64 -9.35 4.26 2.07
N PRO A 65 -8.38 3.68 1.32
CA PRO A 65 -8.62 2.54 0.43
C PRO A 65 -9.24 1.31 1.11
N TRP A 66 -9.04 1.18 2.42
CA TRP A 66 -9.50 0.06 3.25
C TRP A 66 -10.31 0.52 4.47
N GLY A 67 -10.70 1.80 4.55
CA GLY A 67 -11.38 2.37 5.72
C GLY A 67 -10.55 2.41 7.02
N VAL A 68 -9.26 2.03 6.97
CA VAL A 68 -8.38 1.93 8.13
C VAL A 68 -7.97 3.31 8.64
N ASN A 69 -8.05 3.54 9.95
CA ASN A 69 -7.58 4.78 10.56
C ASN A 69 -6.08 4.71 10.90
N CYS A 70 -5.23 5.40 10.10
CA CYS A 70 -3.79 5.45 10.31
C CYS A 70 -3.43 5.99 11.71
N LYS A 71 -4.16 7.01 12.20
CA LYS A 71 -3.92 7.62 13.51
C LYS A 71 -4.11 6.66 14.71
N SER A 72 -4.79 5.54 14.52
CA SER A 72 -4.97 4.50 15.55
C SER A 72 -4.15 3.23 15.27
N CYS A 73 -3.29 3.22 14.25
CA CYS A 73 -2.49 2.06 13.88
C CYS A 73 -1.15 2.06 14.62
N ALA A 74 -0.83 0.95 15.30
CA ALA A 74 0.41 0.83 16.08
C ALA A 74 1.68 1.04 15.24
N ARG A 75 1.71 0.55 14.00
CA ARG A 75 2.87 0.73 13.11
C ARG A 75 3.01 2.15 12.55
N TYR A 76 1.89 2.85 12.35
CA TYR A 76 1.91 4.26 11.97
C TYR A 76 2.41 5.13 13.13
N ILE A 77 1.88 4.90 14.34
CA ILE A 77 2.30 5.59 15.56
C ILE A 77 3.78 5.32 15.88
N GLY A 78 4.25 4.09 15.62
CA GLY A 78 5.64 3.70 15.80
C GLY A 78 6.58 4.05 14.63
N GLU A 79 6.18 4.94 13.72
CA GLU A 79 6.99 5.43 12.58
C GLU A 79 7.49 4.34 11.61
N LYS A 80 6.87 3.15 11.62
CA LYS A 80 7.18 2.03 10.70
C LYS A 80 6.34 2.05 9.42
N CYS A 81 5.46 3.04 9.29
CA CYS A 81 4.58 3.20 8.14
C CYS A 81 4.28 4.68 7.95
N VAL A 82 4.56 5.21 6.75
CA VAL A 82 4.33 6.62 6.40
C VAL A 82 2.88 6.92 5.96
N GLY A 83 1.95 5.98 6.15
CA GLY A 83 0.56 6.11 5.70
C GLY A 83 0.35 5.75 4.23
N CYS A 84 -0.90 5.84 3.75
CA CYS A 84 -1.24 5.55 2.36
C CYS A 84 -1.06 6.80 1.48
N PRO A 85 -0.35 6.73 0.33
CA PRO A 85 -0.09 7.90 -0.52
C PRO A 85 -1.36 8.55 -1.09
N ALA A 86 -2.47 7.81 -1.15
CA ALA A 86 -3.78 8.30 -1.57
C ALA A 86 -4.51 9.15 -0.49
N THR A 87 -3.94 9.28 0.71
CA THR A 87 -4.59 9.89 1.88
C THR A 87 -3.83 11.11 2.41
N THR A 88 -4.50 11.96 3.18
CA THR A 88 -3.87 13.12 3.85
C THR A 88 -2.93 12.72 4.97
N ASP A 89 -3.10 11.52 5.54
CA ASP A 89 -2.26 10.94 6.59
C ASP A 89 -0.92 10.40 6.02
N TYR A 90 -0.52 10.82 4.80
CA TYR A 90 0.74 10.40 4.19
C TYR A 90 1.86 11.38 4.51
N GLU A 91 2.88 10.89 5.19
CA GLU A 91 4.03 11.67 5.67
C GLU A 91 5.32 11.40 4.87
N GLY A 92 5.25 10.56 3.83
CA GLY A 92 6.39 10.27 2.96
C GLY A 92 6.69 11.40 1.97
N SER A 93 7.95 11.47 1.52
CA SER A 93 8.32 12.24 0.33
C SER A 93 7.85 11.48 -0.91
N LEU A 94 7.10 12.17 -1.77
CA LEU A 94 6.78 11.70 -3.13
C LEU A 94 7.94 12.03 -4.07
#